data_AF-A0A0F6Z797-F1
#
_entry.id   AF-A0A0F6Z797-F1
#
_cell.length_a   1.000
_cell.length_b   1.000
_cell.length_c   1.000
_cell.angle_alpha   90.00
_cell.angle_beta   90.00
_cell.angle_gamma   90.00
#
_symmetry.space_group_name_H-M   'P 1'
#
loop_
_entity.id
_entity.type
_entity.pdbx_description
1 polymer ?
#
loop_
_entity_poly.entity_id
_entity_poly.type
_entity_poly.pdbx_seq_one_letter_code
_entity_poly.pdbx_strand_id
1 'polypeptide(L)'
;MLIYMFGYLPTGPFDLADEDIEGIAIPRTKSRAYKIAVWAGPWGAHQFFLGNSLGGYLHWAVLSSLAAFPSWMGFWAGLPLAVLLNVGVWLYTIYSMATMDEDDARLQGETAPSYFERMLWVCKISLWGIDFWKKYRISDV
;
A
#
# COMPACT_ATOMS: atom_id res chain seq x y z
N MET A 1 -1.14 6.77 15.91
CA MET A 1 -2.05 7.68 15.19
C MET A 1 -2.92 6.91 14.17
N LEU A 2 -2.35 6.16 13.22
CA LEU A 2 -3.12 5.42 12.20
C LEU A 2 -4.06 4.31 12.75
N ILE A 3 -3.65 3.56 13.78
CA ILE A 3 -4.51 2.56 14.44
C ILE A 3 -5.78 3.21 15.01
N TYR A 4 -5.64 4.37 15.65
CA TYR A 4 -6.78 5.12 16.19
C TYR A 4 -7.65 5.76 15.10
N MET A 5 -7.10 5.99 13.90
CA MET A 5 -7.82 6.63 12.81
C MET A 5 -8.69 5.65 12.01
N PHE A 6 -8.30 4.37 11.94
CA PHE A 6 -8.99 3.36 11.12
C PHE A 6 -9.38 2.08 11.87
N GLY A 7 -9.07 1.97 13.17
CA GLY A 7 -9.62 0.93 14.05
C GLY A 7 -9.10 -0.50 13.84
N TYR A 8 -8.14 -0.73 12.93
CA TYR A 8 -7.59 -2.07 12.66
C TYR A 8 -6.14 -2.21 13.17
N LEU A 9 -5.91 -3.26 13.97
CA LEU A 9 -4.59 -3.70 14.44
C LEU A 9 -4.18 -4.96 13.66
N PRO A 10 -3.20 -4.87 12.74
CA PRO A 10 -2.73 -6.02 11.98
C PRO A 10 -2.03 -7.04 12.87
N THR A 11 -2.33 -8.31 12.63
CA THR A 11 -1.76 -9.46 13.33
C THR A 11 -0.34 -9.77 12.86
N GLY A 12 0.46 -10.34 13.78
CA GLY A 12 1.83 -10.79 13.51
C GLY A 12 2.85 -9.67 13.27
N PRO A 13 4.15 -10.01 13.27
CA PRO A 13 5.22 -9.07 12.93
C PRO A 13 5.13 -8.63 11.46
N PHE A 14 5.88 -7.59 11.10
CA PHE A 14 6.10 -7.28 9.69
C PHE A 14 6.94 -8.41 9.05
N ASP A 15 6.36 -9.08 8.06
CA ASP A 15 6.89 -10.28 7.37
C ASP A 15 6.89 -10.07 5.85
N LEU A 16 7.17 -8.84 5.45
CA LEU A 16 7.16 -8.38 4.07
C LEU A 16 8.49 -7.70 3.72
N ALA A 17 9.54 -7.85 4.53
CA ALA A 17 10.85 -7.31 4.16
C ALA A 17 11.38 -8.03 2.92
N ASP A 18 12.31 -7.42 2.20
CA ASP A 18 12.82 -7.96 0.92
C ASP A 18 13.29 -9.42 1.09
N GLU A 19 13.92 -9.75 2.22
CA GLU A 19 14.38 -11.12 2.53
C GLU A 19 13.24 -12.11 2.76
N ASP A 20 12.07 -11.65 3.22
CA ASP A 20 10.89 -12.48 3.50
C ASP A 20 10.12 -12.84 2.22
N ILE A 21 10.31 -12.07 1.15
CA ILE A 21 9.45 -12.09 -0.04
C ILE A 21 10.19 -12.51 -1.32
N GLU A 22 11.52 -12.62 -1.29
CA GLU A 22 12.31 -13.03 -2.44
C GLU A 22 12.04 -14.49 -2.81
N GLY A 23 11.52 -14.72 -4.02
CA GLY A 23 11.27 -16.06 -4.57
C GLY A 23 10.11 -16.83 -3.92
N ILE A 24 9.33 -16.19 -3.03
CA ILE A 24 8.23 -16.82 -2.29
C ILE A 24 6.90 -16.20 -2.71
N ALA A 25 5.91 -17.05 -2.98
CA ALA A 25 4.54 -16.62 -3.17
C ALA A 25 3.91 -16.31 -1.80
N ILE A 26 3.45 -15.07 -1.61
CA ILE A 26 2.95 -14.62 -0.31
C ILE A 26 1.43 -14.78 -0.28
N PRO A 27 0.88 -15.47 0.73
CA PRO A 27 -0.56 -15.51 0.94
C PRO A 27 -1.14 -14.11 1.16
N ARG A 28 -2.21 -13.78 0.44
CA ARG A 28 -2.89 -12.51 0.62
C ARG A 28 -3.71 -12.56 1.91
N THR A 29 -3.42 -11.65 2.83
CA THR A 29 -4.15 -11.55 4.10
C THR A 29 -4.51 -10.10 4.35
N LYS A 30 -5.61 -9.87 5.09
CA LYS A 30 -6.02 -8.53 5.50
C LYS A 30 -4.89 -7.80 6.24
N SER A 31 -4.21 -8.48 7.14
CA SER A 31 -3.07 -7.95 7.90
C SER A 31 -1.96 -7.43 6.97
N ARG A 32 -1.52 -8.23 6.00
CA ARG A 32 -0.49 -7.83 5.03
C ARG A 32 -0.96 -6.73 4.10
N ALA A 33 -2.17 -6.84 3.56
CA ALA A 33 -2.76 -5.82 2.69
C ALA A 33 -2.86 -4.47 3.40
N TYR A 34 -3.26 -4.46 4.67
CA TYR A 34 -3.32 -3.25 5.50
C TYR A 34 -1.94 -2.67 5.79
N LYS A 35 -0.96 -3.51 6.16
CA LYS A 35 0.44 -3.07 6.32
C LYS A 35 0.92 -2.39 5.03
N ILE A 36 0.76 -3.04 3.87
CA ILE A 36 1.17 -2.51 2.56
C ILE A 36 0.45 -1.20 2.23
N ALA A 37 -0.86 -1.09 2.49
CA ALA A 37 -1.61 0.14 2.29
C ALA A 37 -1.07 1.31 3.12
N VAL A 38 -0.66 1.05 4.36
CA VAL A 38 -0.06 2.07 5.22
C VAL A 38 1.35 2.45 4.76
N TRP A 39 2.18 1.48 4.37
CA TRP A 39 3.57 1.75 3.98
C TRP A 39 3.68 2.36 2.58
N ALA A 40 3.04 1.71 1.61
CA ALA A 40 3.25 1.94 0.19
C ALA A 40 1.92 2.20 -0.57
N GLY A 41 0.86 2.53 0.16
CA GLY A 41 -0.39 3.03 -0.40
C GLY A 41 -0.25 4.21 -1.36
N PRO A 42 0.62 5.23 -1.10
CA PRO A 42 0.81 6.37 -2.00
C PRO A 42 1.35 5.98 -3.39
N TRP A 43 1.90 4.78 -3.49
CA TRP A 43 2.47 4.23 -4.71
C TRP A 43 1.60 3.14 -5.34
N GLY A 44 0.39 2.91 -4.81
CA GLY A 44 -0.54 1.89 -5.32
C GLY A 44 -0.10 0.44 -5.06
N ALA A 45 0.92 0.21 -4.22
CA ALA A 45 1.51 -1.11 -3.98
C ALA A 45 0.51 -2.20 -3.56
N HIS A 46 -0.46 -1.82 -2.73
CA HIS A 46 -1.54 -2.70 -2.28
C HIS A 46 -2.36 -3.30 -3.43
N GLN A 47 -2.52 -2.59 -4.56
CA GLN A 47 -3.24 -3.11 -5.73
C GLN A 47 -2.50 -4.28 -6.36
N PHE A 48 -1.17 -4.20 -6.44
CA PHE A 48 -0.35 -5.30 -6.95
C PHE A 48 -0.38 -6.51 -6.00
N PHE A 49 -0.40 -6.28 -4.69
CA PHE A 49 -0.55 -7.34 -3.69
C PHE A 49 -1.88 -8.08 -3.84
N LEU A 50 -2.98 -7.34 -4.05
CA LEU A 50 -4.32 -7.89 -4.27
C LEU A 50 -4.53 -8.48 -5.67
N GLY A 51 -3.50 -8.52 -6.52
CA GLY A 51 -3.59 -9.02 -7.89
C GLY A 51 -4.24 -8.05 -8.88
N ASN A 52 -4.69 -6.87 -8.45
CA ASN A 52 -5.25 -5.83 -9.31
C ASN A 52 -4.14 -4.98 -9.97
N SER A 53 -3.37 -5.62 -10.84
CA SER A 53 -2.23 -4.96 -11.52
C SER A 53 -2.67 -3.75 -12.36
N LEU A 54 -3.83 -3.85 -13.02
CA LEU A 54 -4.38 -2.77 -13.82
C LEU A 54 -4.68 -1.52 -12.97
N GLY A 55 -5.32 -1.71 -11.80
CA GLY A 55 -5.56 -0.62 -10.86
C GLY A 55 -4.26 0.03 -10.36
N GLY A 56 -3.22 -0.78 -10.10
CA GLY A 56 -1.89 -0.27 -9.75
C GLY A 56 -1.28 0.60 -10.84
N TYR A 57 -1.27 0.15 -12.10
CA TYR A 57 -0.75 0.93 -13.22
C TYR A 57 -1.56 2.19 -13.51
N LEU A 58 -2.90 2.12 -13.40
CA LEU A 58 -3.76 3.29 -13.57
C LEU A 58 -3.49 4.35 -12.50
N HIS A 59 -3.28 3.96 -11.24
CA HIS A 59 -2.87 4.90 -10.18
C HIS A 59 -1.61 5.65 -10.60
N TRP A 60 -0.59 4.93 -11.05
CA TRP A 60 0.68 5.52 -11.50
C TRP A 60 0.52 6.44 -12.70
N ALA A 61 -0.24 6.01 -13.71
CA ALA A 61 -0.50 6.82 -14.90
C ALA A 61 -1.17 8.15 -14.52
N VAL A 62 -2.23 8.10 -13.70
CA VAL A 62 -2.94 9.30 -13.25
C VAL A 62 -2.04 10.22 -12.43
N LEU A 63 -1.29 9.66 -11.47
CA LEU A 63 -0.37 10.44 -10.63
C LEU A 63 0.69 11.14 -11.48
N SER A 64 1.29 10.41 -12.42
CA SER A 64 2.36 10.91 -13.29
C SER A 64 1.84 11.97 -14.24
N SER A 65 0.66 11.77 -14.83
CA SER A 65 0.02 12.79 -15.67
C SER A 65 -0.32 14.05 -14.90
N LEU A 66 -0.88 13.95 -13.70
CA LEU A 66 -1.25 15.11 -12.87
C LEU A 66 -0.04 15.86 -12.31
N ALA A 67 1.07 15.17 -12.03
CA ALA A 67 2.29 15.81 -11.56
C ALA A 67 3.10 16.42 -12.72
N ALA A 68 3.28 15.69 -13.83
CA ALA A 68 4.17 16.10 -14.91
C ALA A 68 3.54 17.10 -15.88
N PHE A 69 2.27 16.88 -16.29
CA PHE A 69 1.65 17.70 -17.34
C PHE A 69 1.42 19.17 -16.92
N PRO A 70 0.87 19.47 -15.73
CA PRO A 70 0.69 20.85 -15.29
C PRO A 70 2.02 21.54 -14.97
N SER A 71 2.99 20.82 -14.41
CA SER A 71 4.32 21.34 -14.11
C SER A 71 5.07 21.71 -15.40
N TRP A 72 4.94 20.91 -16.45
CA TRP A 72 5.49 21.20 -17.78
C TRP A 72 4.84 22.43 -18.42
N MET A 73 3.53 22.63 -18.22
CA MET A 73 2.77 23.77 -18.76
C MET A 73 2.94 25.07 -17.94
N GLY A 74 3.82 25.09 -16.93
CA GLY A 74 4.04 26.27 -16.07
C GLY A 74 2.98 26.49 -14.99
N PHE A 75 2.02 25.58 -14.85
CA PHE A 75 0.98 25.61 -13.82
C PHE A 75 1.45 24.83 -12.57
N TRP A 76 2.14 25.54 -11.68
CA TRP A 76 2.60 24.99 -10.39
C TRP A 76 1.49 24.48 -9.47
N ALA A 77 0.21 24.76 -9.77
CA ALA A 77 -0.96 24.27 -9.02
C ALA A 77 -1.25 22.77 -9.22
N GLY A 78 -0.77 22.14 -10.30
CA GLY A 78 -1.03 20.72 -10.54
C GLY A 78 -0.28 19.79 -9.59
N LEU A 79 0.92 20.17 -9.15
CA LEU A 79 1.68 19.39 -8.18
C LEU A 79 0.97 19.33 -6.80
N PRO A 80 0.55 20.45 -6.17
CA PRO A 80 -0.27 20.42 -4.96
C PRO A 80 -1.57 19.61 -5.11
N LEU A 81 -2.25 19.72 -6.25
CA LEU A 81 -3.47 18.95 -6.51
C LEU A 81 -3.17 17.44 -6.59
N ALA A 82 -2.10 17.05 -7.28
CA ALA A 82 -1.66 15.66 -7.36
C ALA A 82 -1.29 15.11 -5.98
N VAL A 83 -0.62 15.90 -5.14
CA VAL A 83 -0.29 15.52 -3.75
C VAL A 83 -1.57 15.35 -2.93
N LEU A 84 -2.50 16.29 -2.97
CA LEU A 84 -3.76 16.21 -2.21
C LEU A 84 -4.61 15.01 -2.63
N LEU A 85 -4.72 14.76 -3.94
CA LEU A 85 -5.44 13.61 -4.47
C LEU A 85 -4.75 12.30 -4.07
N ASN A 86 -3.41 12.23 -4.11
CA ASN A 86 -2.68 11.05 -3.67
C ASN A 86 -2.90 10.79 -2.18
N VAL A 87 -2.81 11.82 -1.32
CA VAL A 87 -3.12 11.69 0.12
C VAL A 87 -4.55 11.21 0.33
N GLY A 88 -5.53 11.76 -0.40
CA GLY A 88 -6.93 11.34 -0.31
C GLY A 88 -7.13 9.87 -0.69
N VAL A 89 -6.57 9.45 -1.82
CA VAL A 89 -6.61 8.05 -2.27
C VAL A 89 -5.89 7.14 -1.29
N TRP A 90 -4.75 7.56 -0.75
CA TRP A 90 -4.00 6.80 0.24
C TRP A 90 -4.81 6.58 1.52
N LEU A 91 -5.43 7.63 2.07
CA LEU A 91 -6.30 7.50 3.26
C LEU A 91 -7.50 6.61 2.97
N TYR A 92 -8.13 6.75 1.81
CA TYR A 92 -9.22 5.87 1.38
C TYR A 92 -8.76 4.41 1.27
N THR A 93 -7.58 4.15 0.72
CA THR A 93 -7.01 2.81 0.66
C THR A 93 -6.84 2.23 2.06
N ILE A 94 -6.21 2.95 2.99
CA ILE A 94 -6.01 2.46 4.36
C ILE A 94 -7.37 2.13 5.01
N TYR A 95 -8.34 3.03 4.88
CA TYR A 95 -9.71 2.80 5.36
C TYR A 95 -10.31 1.53 4.74
N SER A 96 -10.25 1.40 3.42
CA SER A 96 -10.84 0.26 2.70
C SER A 96 -10.21 -1.08 3.09
N MET A 97 -8.90 -1.11 3.40
CA MET A 97 -8.24 -2.32 3.90
C MET A 97 -8.61 -2.59 5.36
N ALA A 98 -8.78 -1.55 6.17
CA ALA A 98 -9.18 -1.69 7.58
C ALA A 98 -10.59 -2.26 7.71
N THR A 99 -11.52 -1.81 6.86
CA THR A 99 -12.93 -2.24 6.87
C THR A 99 -13.20 -3.47 6.00
N MET A 100 -12.20 -4.00 5.30
CA MET A 100 -12.34 -5.23 4.50
C MET A 100 -12.60 -6.43 5.41
N ASP A 101 -13.47 -7.35 5.02
CA ASP A 101 -13.61 -8.63 5.72
C ASP A 101 -12.38 -9.51 5.51
N GLU A 102 -12.06 -10.38 6.47
CA GLU A 102 -10.91 -11.29 6.32
C GLU A 102 -11.12 -12.34 5.21
N ASP A 103 -12.38 -12.65 4.90
CA ASP A 103 -12.79 -13.61 3.87
C ASP A 103 -13.06 -12.96 2.49
N ASP A 104 -12.71 -11.68 2.31
CA ASP A 104 -12.93 -10.96 1.06
C ASP A 104 -12.28 -11.68 -0.13
N ALA A 105 -13.01 -11.80 -1.24
CA ALA A 105 -12.55 -12.52 -2.45
C ALA A 105 -11.20 -12.01 -2.98
N ARG A 106 -10.86 -10.73 -2.76
CA ARG A 106 -9.57 -10.15 -3.17
C ARG A 106 -8.38 -10.70 -2.39
N LEU A 107 -8.62 -11.22 -1.19
CA LEU A 107 -7.63 -11.85 -0.32
C LEU A 107 -7.46 -13.34 -0.63
N GLN A 108 -8.26 -13.92 -1.53
CA GLN A 108 -8.10 -15.32 -1.88
C GLN A 108 -6.84 -15.53 -2.75
N GLY A 109 -6.02 -16.50 -2.36
CA GLY A 109 -4.81 -16.92 -3.07
C GLY A 109 -3.54 -16.16 -2.68
N GLU A 110 -2.56 -16.21 -3.58
CA GLU A 110 -1.20 -15.72 -3.34
C GLU A 110 -0.82 -14.59 -4.31
N THR A 111 0.23 -13.86 -3.99
CA THR A 111 0.79 -12.84 -4.88
C THR A 111 1.26 -13.44 -6.21
N ALA A 112 1.19 -12.65 -7.29
CA ALA A 112 1.72 -13.07 -8.59
C ALA A 112 3.25 -13.28 -8.54
N PRO A 113 3.86 -14.13 -9.38
CA PRO A 113 5.30 -14.35 -9.40
C PRO A 113 6.15 -13.09 -9.61
N SER A 114 5.62 -12.12 -10.37
CA SER A 114 6.25 -10.81 -10.60
C SER A 114 6.04 -9.80 -9.48
N TYR A 115 5.42 -10.19 -8.36
CA TYR A 115 5.14 -9.28 -7.26
C TYR A 115 6.42 -8.72 -6.62
N PHE A 116 7.43 -9.56 -6.43
CA PHE A 116 8.71 -9.15 -5.83
C PHE A 116 9.41 -8.05 -6.65
N GLU A 117 9.54 -8.25 -7.96
CA GLU A 117 10.14 -7.26 -8.87
C GLU A 117 9.38 -5.93 -8.86
N ARG A 118 8.03 -6.00 -8.80
CA ARG A 118 7.17 -4.82 -8.72
C ARG A 118 7.32 -4.10 -7.39
N MET A 119 7.43 -4.84 -6.29
CA MET A 119 7.69 -4.31 -4.95
C MET A 119 9.00 -3.52 -4.89
N LEU A 120 10.08 -4.05 -5.45
CA LEU A 120 11.38 -3.38 -5.47
C LEU A 120 11.32 -2.00 -6.15
N TRP A 121 10.51 -1.87 -7.20
CA TRP A 121 10.32 -0.60 -7.90
C TRP A 121 9.41 0.38 -7.15
N VAL A 122 8.36 -0.12 -6.52
CA VAL A 122 7.27 0.69 -5.97
C VAL A 122 7.51 1.06 -4.49
N CYS A 123 8.27 0.28 -3.74
CA CYS A 123 8.38 0.40 -2.29
C CYS A 123 9.73 0.88 -1.74
N LYS A 124 10.80 0.96 -2.54
CA LYS A 124 12.13 1.37 -2.03
C LYS A 124 12.22 2.80 -1.46
N ILE A 125 11.24 3.66 -1.76
CA ILE A 125 11.15 5.04 -1.23
C ILE A 125 10.15 5.13 -0.07
N SER A 126 9.45 4.04 0.24
CA SER A 126 8.46 4.00 1.32
C SER A 126 9.10 3.62 2.66
N LEU A 127 8.38 3.79 3.76
CA LEU A 127 8.89 3.53 5.11
C LEU A 127 9.02 2.00 5.41
N TRP A 128 9.12 1.17 4.36
CA TRP A 128 9.15 -0.30 4.34
C TRP A 128 10.06 -0.92 5.40
N GLY A 129 9.64 -2.02 6.02
CA GLY A 129 10.44 -2.75 7.03
C GLY A 129 10.29 -2.24 8.47
N ILE A 130 9.76 -1.05 8.70
CA ILE A 130 9.43 -0.59 10.06
C ILE A 130 8.13 -1.30 10.52
N ASP A 131 7.99 -1.57 11.81
CA ASP A 131 6.76 -2.14 12.38
C ASP A 131 6.09 -1.13 13.32
N PHE A 132 5.22 -0.28 12.76
CA PHE A 132 4.50 0.76 13.52
C PHE A 132 3.59 0.21 14.62
N TRP A 133 3.24 -1.08 14.55
CA TRP A 133 2.25 -1.72 15.42
C TRP A 133 2.90 -2.51 16.54
N LYS A 134 4.22 -2.74 16.48
CA LYS A 134 4.99 -3.52 17.48
C LYS A 134 4.64 -3.15 18.92
N LYS A 135 4.63 -1.85 19.25
CA LYS A 135 4.36 -1.38 20.62
C LYS A 135 2.94 -1.64 21.11
N TYR A 136 1.96 -1.73 20.20
CA TYR A 136 0.55 -1.94 20.56
C TYR A 136 0.23 -3.42 20.73
N ARG A 137 0.90 -4.31 19.99
CA ARG A 137 0.77 -5.76 20.19
C ARG A 137 1.42 -6.26 21.48
N ILE A 138 2.41 -5.52 22.01
CA ILE A 138 3.06 -5.84 23.28
C ILE A 138 2.22 -5.36 24.48
N SER A 139 1.39 -4.32 24.31
CA SER A 139 0.54 -3.78 25.39
C SER A 139 -0.77 -4.54 25.60
N ASP A 140 -1.16 -5.41 24.67
CA ASP A 140 -2.35 -6.26 24.76
C ASP A 140 -2.06 -7.66 25.36
N VAL A 141 -0.83 -7.86 25.86
CA VAL A 141 -0.37 -9.06 26.59
C VAL A 141 -0.07 -8.69 28.03
#